data_AF-A0A1Q3AF64-F1
#
_entry.id   AF-A0A1Q3AF64-F1
#
_cell.length_a   1.000
_cell.length_b   1.000
_cell.length_c   1.000
_cell.angle_alpha   90.00
_cell.angle_beta   90.00
_cell.angle_gamma   90.00
#
_symmetry.space_group_name_H-M   'P 1'
#
loop_
_entity.id
_entity.type
_entity.pdbx_description
1 polymer ?
#
loop_
_entity_poly.entity_id
_entity_poly.type
_entity_poly.pdbx_seq_one_letter_code
_entity_poly.pdbx_strand_id
1 'polypeptide(L)'
;MIPQVSELVVLQTIYLLLQNGESVKVSLVKLTNEIRNSVLVRQLSTGEPPLDINDILSIVKRVLPNQRISLVDGQLSFPHLQLNELKQEIQSRRQTLQNSQLQVIRQLEEQILHPRKVDPKREKLLQLYRDTVLNKLNKSHTLDQLYAQVPQDTSVTKCHIALDSIKNDTPSSVHELQLTLQLAICNAKACTRTGSKEWQLCTQAQIDLDETVQFMRRALE
;
A
#
# COMPACT_ATOMS: atom_id res chain seq x y z
N MET A 1 -18.58 -4.08 0.07
CA MET A 1 -18.56 -2.64 0.40
C MET A 1 -18.06 -2.53 1.83
N ILE A 2 -17.36 -1.47 2.22
CA ILE A 2 -17.02 -1.28 3.64
C ILE A 2 -18.33 -1.24 4.44
N PRO A 3 -18.54 -2.13 5.45
CA PRO A 3 -19.83 -2.27 6.12
C PRO A 3 -20.39 -0.95 6.69
N GLN A 4 -19.51 -0.11 7.22
CA GLN A 4 -19.84 1.19 7.80
C GLN A 4 -20.38 2.19 6.78
N VAL A 5 -19.91 2.11 5.52
CA VAL A 5 -20.40 2.94 4.42
C VAL A 5 -21.78 2.46 3.99
N SER A 6 -21.98 1.14 3.86
CA SER A 6 -23.29 0.55 3.56
C SER A 6 -24.35 0.97 4.56
N GLU A 7 -24.02 0.93 5.85
CA GLU A 7 -24.90 1.36 6.94
C GLU A 7 -25.31 2.83 6.82
N LEU A 8 -24.34 3.71 6.51
CA LEU A 8 -24.59 5.14 6.35
C LEU A 8 -25.48 5.44 5.14
N VAL A 9 -25.23 4.78 4.01
CA VAL A 9 -26.04 4.94 2.79
C VAL A 9 -27.48 4.49 3.05
N VAL A 10 -27.67 3.31 3.63
CA VAL A 10 -29.01 2.78 3.95
C VAL A 10 -29.78 3.75 4.85
N LEU A 11 -29.15 4.28 5.91
CA LEU A 11 -29.80 5.26 6.79
C LEU A 11 -30.15 6.56 6.09
N GLN A 12 -29.23 7.10 5.28
CA GLN A 12 -29.48 8.34 4.55
C GLN A 12 -30.63 8.18 3.55
N THR A 13 -30.70 7.04 2.85
CA THR A 13 -31.80 6.76 1.93
C THR A 13 -33.12 6.60 2.68
N ILE A 14 -33.15 5.92 3.83
CA ILE A 14 -34.35 5.84 4.68
C ILE A 14 -34.78 7.23 5.15
N TYR A 15 -33.83 8.06 5.61
CA TYR A 15 -34.10 9.43 6.05
C TYR A 15 -34.72 10.26 4.93
N LEU A 16 -34.15 10.22 3.72
CA LEU A 16 -34.69 10.94 2.56
C LEU A 16 -36.08 10.47 2.17
N LEU A 17 -36.32 9.15 2.17
CA LEU A 17 -37.64 8.59 1.83
C LEU A 17 -38.71 8.93 2.88
N LEU A 18 -38.35 8.99 4.17
CA LEU A 18 -39.25 9.41 5.24
C LEU A 18 -39.45 10.93 5.28
N GLN A 19 -38.46 11.73 4.88
CA GLN A 19 -38.60 13.18 4.80
C GLN A 19 -39.51 13.60 3.63
N ASN A 20 -39.45 12.86 2.51
CA ASN A 20 -40.23 13.14 1.31
C ASN A 20 -41.63 12.50 1.33
N GLY A 21 -41.86 11.53 2.22
CA GLY A 21 -43.13 10.82 2.35
C GLY A 21 -43.96 11.35 3.51
N GLU A 22 -45.27 11.49 3.31
CA GLU A 22 -46.22 11.82 4.41
C GLU A 22 -46.44 10.64 5.38
N SER A 23 -45.85 9.47 5.12
CA SER A 23 -46.08 8.24 5.87
C SER A 23 -44.81 7.69 6.51
N VAL A 24 -44.98 7.06 7.66
CA VAL A 24 -43.93 6.36 8.43
C VAL A 24 -43.48 5.03 7.78
N LYS A 25 -43.90 4.78 6.53
CA LYS A 25 -43.66 3.54 5.79
C LYS A 25 -42.73 3.78 4.62
N VAL A 26 -41.77 2.88 4.43
CA VAL A 26 -40.81 2.88 3.33
C VAL A 26 -40.96 1.59 2.52
N SER A 27 -41.20 1.71 1.22
CA SER A 27 -41.20 0.55 0.31
C SER A 27 -39.79 -0.01 0.14
N LEU A 28 -39.60 -1.31 0.39
CA LEU A 28 -38.31 -1.98 0.20
C LEU A 28 -37.82 -1.91 -1.24
N VAL A 29 -38.73 -2.01 -2.21
CA VAL A 29 -38.38 -1.93 -3.63
C VAL A 29 -37.82 -0.55 -3.98
N LYS A 30 -38.48 0.52 -3.50
CA LYS A 30 -37.98 1.89 -3.67
C LYS A 30 -36.64 2.08 -2.96
N LEU A 31 -36.52 1.63 -1.72
CA LEU A 31 -35.28 1.70 -0.94
C LEU A 31 -34.12 1.00 -1.66
N THR A 32 -34.35 -0.22 -2.15
CA THR A 32 -33.34 -1.01 -2.88
C THR A 32 -32.92 -0.32 -4.18
N ASN A 33 -33.88 0.23 -4.93
CA ASN A 33 -33.58 0.96 -6.15
C ASN A 33 -32.78 2.24 -5.91
N GLU A 34 -33.15 3.03 -4.91
CA GLU A 34 -32.43 4.25 -4.53
C GLU A 34 -31.00 3.96 -4.08
N ILE A 35 -30.81 2.92 -3.26
CA ILE A 35 -29.47 2.48 -2.82
C ILE A 35 -28.64 2.02 -4.01
N ARG A 36 -29.20 1.20 -4.91
CA ARG A 36 -28.50 0.69 -6.10
C ARG A 36 -28.13 1.78 -7.10
N ASN A 37 -28.96 2.82 -7.18
CA ASN A 37 -28.74 3.97 -8.06
C ASN A 37 -27.93 5.09 -7.41
N SER A 38 -27.63 5.00 -6.12
CA SER A 38 -26.80 5.96 -5.43
C SER A 38 -25.41 6.04 -6.08
N VAL A 39 -25.04 7.27 -6.47
CA VAL A 39 -23.73 7.58 -7.06
C VAL A 39 -22.61 7.14 -6.11
N LEU A 40 -22.80 7.32 -4.80
CA LEU A 40 -21.84 6.93 -3.77
C LEU A 40 -21.62 5.41 -3.75
N VAL A 41 -22.68 4.62 -3.88
CA VAL A 41 -22.58 3.15 -3.94
C VAL A 41 -21.82 2.71 -5.19
N ARG A 42 -22.11 3.32 -6.34
CA ARG A 42 -21.42 3.00 -7.60
C ARG A 42 -19.93 3.37 -7.57
N GLN A 43 -19.58 4.49 -6.94
CA GLN A 43 -18.20 4.96 -6.82
C GLN A 43 -17.38 4.18 -5.78
N LEU A 44 -18.02 3.75 -4.68
CA LEU A 44 -17.33 3.11 -3.55
C LEU A 44 -17.30 1.57 -3.63
N SER A 45 -18.11 0.96 -4.50
CA SER A 45 -18.19 -0.50 -4.69
C SER A 45 -17.81 -0.95 -6.10
N THR A 46 -16.78 -0.33 -6.70
CA THR A 46 -16.27 -0.76 -8.01
C THR A 46 -15.87 -2.24 -7.99
N GLY A 47 -16.70 -3.09 -8.60
CA GLY A 47 -16.48 -4.54 -8.71
C GLY A 47 -17.22 -5.43 -7.71
N GLU A 48 -17.99 -4.86 -6.76
CA GLU A 48 -18.78 -5.65 -5.81
C GLU A 48 -20.26 -5.70 -6.20
N PRO A 49 -20.98 -6.80 -5.89
CA PRO A 49 -22.42 -6.85 -6.11
C PRO A 49 -23.13 -5.78 -5.28
N PRO A 50 -24.18 -5.14 -5.83
CA PRO A 50 -25.00 -4.20 -5.08
C PRO A 50 -25.67 -4.90 -3.90
N LEU A 51 -26.02 -4.13 -2.85
CA LEU A 51 -26.70 -4.66 -1.67
C LEU A 51 -28.02 -5.32 -2.04
N ASP A 52 -28.20 -6.58 -1.63
CA ASP A 52 -29.46 -7.29 -1.81
C ASP A 52 -30.48 -6.90 -0.74
N ILE A 53 -31.74 -7.26 -0.95
CA ILE A 53 -32.84 -6.96 0.00
C ILE A 53 -32.53 -7.51 1.40
N ASN A 54 -31.95 -8.71 1.49
CA ASN A 54 -31.57 -9.32 2.76
C ASN A 54 -30.44 -8.56 3.47
N ASP A 55 -29.50 -8.00 2.71
CA ASP A 55 -28.42 -7.17 3.25
C ASP A 55 -28.98 -5.86 3.80
N ILE A 56 -29.90 -5.23 3.07
CA ILE A 56 -30.58 -4.01 3.53
C ILE A 56 -31.36 -4.29 4.82
N LEU A 57 -32.12 -5.39 4.88
CA LEU A 57 -32.88 -5.75 6.08
C LEU A 57 -31.98 -6.03 7.29
N SER A 58 -30.86 -6.72 7.09
CA SER A 58 -29.91 -7.01 8.17
C SER A 58 -29.16 -5.75 8.62
N ILE A 59 -28.84 -4.84 7.70
CA ILE A 59 -28.31 -3.50 8.02
C ILE A 59 -29.33 -2.69 8.83
N VAL A 60 -30.59 -2.62 8.40
CA VAL A 60 -31.64 -1.86 9.10
C VAL A 60 -31.81 -2.35 10.54
N LYS A 61 -31.82 -3.67 10.76
CA LYS A 61 -31.88 -4.26 12.11
C LYS A 61 -30.66 -3.91 12.97
N ARG A 62 -29.46 -3.90 12.38
CA ARG A 62 -28.22 -3.59 13.09
C ARG A 62 -28.13 -2.12 13.47
N VAL A 63 -28.61 -1.26 12.59
CA VAL A 63 -28.43 0.19 12.71
C VAL A 63 -29.53 0.83 13.55
N LEU A 64 -30.73 0.24 13.59
CA LEU A 64 -31.86 0.68 14.41
C LEU A 64 -32.33 -0.44 15.36
N PRO A 65 -31.46 -0.97 16.25
CA PRO A 65 -31.76 -2.16 17.05
C PRO A 65 -32.89 -1.95 18.07
N ASN A 66 -33.09 -0.71 18.51
CA ASN A 66 -34.08 -0.36 19.53
C ASN A 66 -35.46 0.00 18.95
N GLN A 67 -35.59 0.01 17.62
CA GLN A 67 -36.83 0.39 16.94
C GLN A 67 -37.66 -0.85 16.59
N ARG A 68 -38.95 -0.84 16.94
CA ARG A 68 -39.89 -1.89 16.52
C ARG A 68 -40.23 -1.70 15.04
N ILE A 69 -39.39 -2.25 14.18
CA ILE A 69 -39.57 -2.23 12.73
C ILE A 69 -40.47 -3.41 12.35
N SER A 70 -41.60 -3.13 11.69
CA SER A 70 -42.45 -4.18 11.11
C SER A 70 -42.32 -4.21 9.60
N LEU A 71 -42.28 -5.42 9.04
CA LEU A 71 -42.30 -5.65 7.60
C LEU A 71 -43.68 -6.22 7.23
N VAL A 72 -44.47 -5.45 6.49
CA VAL A 72 -45.80 -5.85 6.02
C VAL A 72 -45.91 -5.53 4.54
N ASP A 73 -46.28 -6.50 3.71
CA ASP A 73 -46.46 -6.35 2.26
C ASP A 73 -45.27 -5.68 1.52
N GLY A 74 -44.03 -6.00 1.93
CA GLY A 74 -42.82 -5.42 1.35
C GLY A 74 -42.55 -3.96 1.74
N GLN A 75 -43.23 -3.44 2.77
CA GLN A 75 -43.01 -2.11 3.35
C GLN A 75 -42.46 -2.21 4.76
N LEU A 76 -41.41 -1.43 5.03
CA LEU A 76 -40.88 -1.22 6.37
C LEU A 76 -41.68 -0.09 7.04
N SER A 77 -42.29 -0.39 8.18
CA SER A 77 -42.97 0.59 9.01
C SER A 77 -42.08 0.96 10.21
N PHE A 78 -41.91 2.26 10.44
CA PHE A 78 -41.04 2.80 11.49
C PHE A 78 -41.83 3.58 12.57
N PRO A 79 -42.83 2.96 13.23
CA PRO A 79 -43.89 3.66 13.98
C PRO A 79 -43.41 4.61 15.09
N HIS A 80 -42.20 4.42 15.61
CA HIS A 80 -41.62 5.23 16.69
C HIS A 80 -40.32 5.93 16.30
N LEU A 81 -39.96 5.92 15.01
CA LEU A 81 -38.72 6.55 14.56
C LEU A 81 -38.93 8.05 14.37
N GLN A 82 -38.22 8.85 15.15
CA GLN A 82 -38.22 10.30 14.96
C GLN A 82 -37.13 10.70 13.95
N LEU A 83 -37.46 11.60 13.01
CA LEU A 83 -36.50 12.08 12.02
C LEU A 83 -35.27 12.75 12.65
N ASN A 84 -35.45 13.41 13.80
CA ASN A 84 -34.35 14.03 14.55
C ASN A 84 -33.38 12.99 15.13
N GLU A 85 -33.89 11.89 15.67
CA GLU A 85 -33.07 10.77 16.16
C GLU A 85 -32.29 10.13 15.01
N LEU A 86 -32.95 9.91 13.87
CA LEU A 86 -32.31 9.36 12.67
C LEU A 86 -31.20 10.28 12.15
N LYS A 87 -31.42 11.60 12.16
CA LYS A 87 -30.41 12.59 11.78
C LYS A 87 -29.21 12.58 12.72
N GLN A 88 -29.43 12.50 14.04
CA GLN A 88 -28.36 12.40 15.03
C GLN A 88 -27.55 11.12 14.85
N GLU A 89 -28.21 9.99 14.59
CA GLU A 89 -27.56 8.70 14.35
C GLU A 89 -26.69 8.74 13.08
N ILE A 90 -27.20 9.33 11.99
CA ILE A 90 -26.43 9.54 10.75
C ILE A 90 -25.17 10.39 11.03
N GLN A 91 -25.31 11.48 11.80
CA GLN A 91 -24.18 12.35 12.14
C GLN A 91 -23.15 11.64 13.01
N SER A 92 -23.59 10.91 14.03
CA SER A 92 -22.73 10.13 14.94
C SER A 92 -21.91 9.08 14.18
N ARG A 93 -22.56 8.31 13.30
CA ARG A 93 -21.87 7.29 12.48
C ARG A 93 -20.92 7.91 11.46
N ARG A 94 -21.29 9.02 10.84
CA ARG A 94 -20.41 9.78 9.95
C ARG A 94 -19.14 10.21 10.68
N GLN A 95 -19.28 10.76 11.87
CA GLN A 95 -18.15 11.22 12.67
C GLN A 95 -17.24 10.05 13.09
N THR A 96 -17.84 8.93 13.48
CA THR A 96 -17.10 7.70 13.81
C THR A 96 -16.29 7.17 12.62
N LEU A 97 -16.91 7.11 11.43
CA LEU A 97 -16.24 6.69 10.20
C LEU A 97 -15.11 7.65 9.81
N GLN A 98 -15.34 8.96 9.94
CA GLN A 98 -14.31 9.95 9.63
C GLN A 98 -13.10 9.81 10.57
N ASN A 99 -13.36 9.64 11.87
CA ASN A 99 -12.31 9.46 12.87
C ASN A 99 -11.51 8.17 12.64
N SER A 100 -12.17 7.06 12.31
CA SER A 100 -11.49 5.80 12.02
C SER A 100 -10.65 5.89 10.75
N GLN A 101 -11.15 6.52 9.69
CA GLN A 101 -10.39 6.76 8.47
C GLN A 101 -9.16 7.64 8.72
N LEU A 102 -9.31 8.71 9.51
CA LEU A 102 -8.17 9.56 9.90
C LEU A 102 -7.11 8.79 10.69
N GLN A 103 -7.52 7.88 11.58
CA GLN A 103 -6.57 7.02 12.30
C GLN A 103 -5.84 6.06 11.36
N VAL A 104 -6.54 5.45 10.40
CA VAL A 104 -5.91 4.58 9.39
C VAL A 104 -4.91 5.37 8.54
N ILE A 105 -5.26 6.59 8.10
CA ILE A 105 -4.35 7.46 7.37
C ILE A 105 -3.10 7.73 8.20
N ARG A 106 -3.24 8.13 9.47
CA ARG A 106 -2.09 8.37 10.35
C ARG A 106 -1.20 7.13 10.53
N GLN A 107 -1.79 5.95 10.67
CA GLN A 107 -1.03 4.70 10.77
C GLN A 107 -0.28 4.37 9.48
N LEU A 108 -0.88 4.64 8.32
CA LEU A 108 -0.22 4.48 7.03
C LEU A 108 0.89 5.50 6.83
N GLU A 109 0.67 6.76 7.22
CA GLU A 109 1.69 7.81 7.23
C GLU A 109 2.88 7.40 8.10
N GLU A 110 2.65 6.92 9.33
CA GLU A 110 3.71 6.40 10.20
C GLU A 110 4.46 5.21 9.57
N GLN A 111 3.76 4.30 8.89
CA GLN A 111 4.41 3.18 8.19
C GLN A 111 5.25 3.62 6.99
N ILE A 112 4.86 4.69 6.31
CA ILE A 112 5.62 5.27 5.19
C ILE A 112 6.86 6.02 5.72
N LEU A 113 6.70 6.81 6.79
CA LEU A 113 7.77 7.57 7.44
C LEU A 113 8.77 6.65 8.17
N HIS A 114 8.30 5.53 8.70
CA HIS A 114 9.08 4.54 9.43
C HIS A 114 8.79 3.15 8.89
N PRO A 115 9.26 2.82 7.67
CA PRO A 115 9.13 1.48 7.14
C PRO A 115 9.71 0.52 8.16
N ARG A 116 8.93 -0.49 8.57
CA ARG A 116 9.31 -1.45 9.62
C ARG A 116 10.78 -1.80 9.48
N LYS A 117 11.56 -1.59 10.56
CA LYS A 117 12.92 -2.14 10.67
C LYS A 117 12.86 -3.56 10.13
N VAL A 118 13.69 -3.82 9.12
CA VAL A 118 13.82 -5.13 8.49
C VAL A 118 13.83 -6.18 9.60
N ASP A 119 13.01 -7.23 9.48
CA ASP A 119 12.98 -8.32 10.46
C ASP A 119 14.44 -8.69 10.83
N PRO A 120 14.84 -8.74 12.11
CA PRO A 120 16.24 -8.95 12.50
C PRO A 120 16.89 -10.18 11.84
N LYS A 121 16.10 -11.20 11.50
CA LYS A 121 16.59 -12.37 10.75
C LYS A 121 16.88 -12.02 9.28
N ARG A 122 15.97 -11.28 8.64
CA ARG A 122 16.12 -10.81 7.25
C ARG A 122 17.28 -9.81 7.15
N GLU A 123 17.45 -8.94 8.14
CA GLU A 123 18.54 -7.99 8.22
C GLU A 123 19.90 -8.70 8.26
N LYS A 124 20.06 -9.71 9.13
CA LYS A 124 21.27 -10.55 9.19
C LYS A 124 21.56 -11.28 7.89
N LEU A 125 20.54 -11.81 7.22
CA LEU A 125 20.70 -12.47 5.92
C LEU A 125 21.16 -11.49 4.83
N LEU A 126 20.62 -10.27 4.83
CA LEU A 126 21.01 -9.22 3.88
C LEU A 126 22.43 -8.72 4.15
N GLN A 127 22.84 -8.60 5.41
CA GLN A 127 24.23 -8.33 5.80
C GLN A 127 25.17 -9.45 5.36
N LEU A 128 24.83 -10.71 5.60
CA LEU A 128 25.64 -11.85 5.18
C LEU A 128 25.78 -11.91 3.65
N TYR A 129 24.68 -11.66 2.93
CA TYR A 129 24.68 -11.57 1.47
C TYR A 129 25.62 -10.45 1.00
N ARG A 130 25.48 -9.25 1.59
CA ARG A 130 26.35 -8.10 1.31
C ARG A 130 27.82 -8.45 1.53
N ASP A 131 28.16 -8.96 2.70
CA ASP A 131 29.54 -9.27 3.05
C ASP A 131 30.12 -10.35 2.13
N THR A 132 29.33 -11.35 1.75
CA THR A 132 29.76 -12.40 0.80
C THR A 132 30.04 -11.84 -0.59
N VAL A 133 29.14 -10.99 -1.10
CA VAL A 133 29.28 -10.36 -2.42
C VAL A 133 30.49 -9.42 -2.43
N LEU A 134 30.60 -8.54 -1.44
CA LEU A 134 31.70 -7.59 -1.32
C LEU A 134 33.05 -8.31 -1.14
N ASN A 135 33.11 -9.37 -0.33
CA ASN A 135 34.34 -10.14 -0.15
C ASN A 135 34.79 -10.83 -1.43
N LYS A 136 33.86 -11.34 -2.25
CA LYS A 136 34.19 -11.94 -3.55
C LYS A 136 34.67 -10.89 -4.55
N LEU A 137 33.97 -9.75 -4.63
CA LEU A 137 34.31 -8.68 -5.57
C LEU A 137 35.60 -7.93 -5.18
N ASN A 138 35.92 -7.85 -3.89
CA ASN A 138 37.09 -7.12 -3.40
C ASN A 138 38.31 -8.01 -3.14
N LYS A 139 38.34 -9.26 -3.63
CA LYS A 139 39.46 -10.21 -3.43
C LYS A 139 40.83 -9.66 -3.86
N SER A 140 40.86 -8.70 -4.77
CA SER A 140 42.08 -8.05 -5.26
C SER A 140 42.09 -6.53 -5.06
N HIS A 141 41.29 -6.00 -4.12
CA HIS A 141 41.09 -4.56 -3.91
C HIS A 141 40.60 -3.79 -5.16
N THR A 142 40.01 -4.51 -6.12
CA THR A 142 39.63 -3.97 -7.42
C THR A 142 38.54 -2.91 -7.30
N LEU A 143 37.54 -3.15 -6.45
CA LEU A 143 36.41 -2.23 -6.28
C LEU A 143 36.86 -0.86 -5.75
N ASP A 144 37.68 -0.85 -4.70
CA ASP A 144 38.19 0.39 -4.10
C ASP A 144 39.06 1.18 -5.09
N GLN A 145 39.90 0.49 -5.87
CA GLN A 145 40.75 1.10 -6.89
C GLN A 145 39.96 1.66 -8.07
N LEU A 146 38.95 0.92 -8.57
CA LEU A 146 38.10 1.35 -9.67
C LEU A 146 37.30 2.61 -9.32
N TYR A 147 36.91 2.72 -8.05
CA TYR A 147 36.09 3.83 -7.54
C TYR A 147 36.84 5.10 -7.22
N ALA A 148 38.06 4.98 -6.68
CA ALA A 148 38.91 6.13 -6.41
C ALA A 148 39.21 6.96 -7.67
N GLN A 149 39.07 6.33 -8.86
CA GLN A 149 39.33 6.94 -10.15
C GLN A 149 38.10 7.60 -10.78
N VAL A 150 36.90 7.45 -10.20
CA VAL A 150 35.68 8.08 -10.70
C VAL A 150 35.65 9.54 -10.21
N PRO A 151 35.70 10.54 -11.12
CA PRO A 151 35.65 11.93 -10.72
C PRO A 151 34.29 12.27 -10.08
N GLN A 152 34.29 12.99 -8.95
CA GLN A 152 33.06 13.35 -8.22
C GLN A 152 32.13 14.25 -9.04
N ASP A 153 32.68 15.11 -9.90
CA ASP A 153 31.92 16.04 -10.76
C ASP A 153 32.13 15.70 -12.24
N THR A 154 31.35 14.77 -12.78
CA THR A 154 31.30 14.50 -14.22
C THR A 154 29.89 14.49 -14.76
N SER A 155 29.67 15.09 -15.93
CA SER A 155 28.40 15.01 -16.68
C SER A 155 28.04 13.58 -17.13
N VAL A 156 28.99 12.65 -16.99
CA VAL A 156 28.88 11.24 -17.36
C VAL A 156 28.27 10.41 -16.24
N THR A 157 28.50 10.75 -14.96
CA THR A 157 28.01 9.99 -13.81
C THR A 157 26.75 10.66 -13.23
N LYS A 158 25.59 10.01 -13.39
CA LYS A 158 24.31 10.58 -12.94
C LYS A 158 24.05 10.41 -11.44
N CYS A 159 24.67 9.40 -10.82
CA CYS A 159 24.51 9.11 -9.40
C CYS A 159 25.87 8.79 -8.79
N HIS A 160 26.30 9.59 -7.83
CA HIS A 160 27.48 9.28 -7.03
C HIS A 160 27.12 8.20 -6.01
N ILE A 161 27.94 7.16 -5.94
CA ILE A 161 27.72 6.02 -5.06
C ILE A 161 28.79 6.04 -3.99
N ALA A 162 28.38 6.21 -2.74
CA ALA A 162 29.29 6.14 -1.59
C ALA A 162 29.63 4.67 -1.31
N LEU A 163 30.84 4.23 -1.66
CA LEU A 163 31.28 2.86 -1.35
C LEU A 163 31.20 2.53 0.14
N ASP A 164 31.46 3.52 1.00
CA ASP A 164 31.40 3.33 2.44
C ASP A 164 29.98 3.06 2.93
N SER A 165 28.95 3.60 2.27
CA SER A 165 27.56 3.25 2.59
C SER A 165 27.25 1.83 2.16
N ILE A 166 27.75 1.36 1.00
CA ILE A 166 27.60 -0.04 0.58
C ILE A 166 28.24 -1.01 1.59
N LYS A 167 29.40 -0.67 2.15
CA LYS A 167 30.14 -1.54 3.08
C LYS A 167 29.48 -1.62 4.46
N ASN A 168 28.92 -0.51 4.93
CA ASN A 168 28.47 -0.41 6.32
C ASN A 168 26.95 -0.58 6.46
N ASP A 169 26.16 -0.15 5.48
CA ASP A 169 24.71 -0.16 5.58
C ASP A 169 24.11 -1.51 5.20
N THR A 170 22.97 -1.83 5.79
CA THR A 170 22.21 -3.02 5.40
C THR A 170 21.37 -2.68 4.17
N PRO A 171 21.53 -3.40 3.04
CA PRO A 171 20.70 -3.14 1.87
C PRO A 171 19.24 -3.50 2.17
N SER A 172 18.29 -2.78 1.58
CA SER A 172 16.85 -3.04 1.73
C SER A 172 16.43 -4.33 1.03
N SER A 173 17.16 -4.72 -0.02
CA SER A 173 16.98 -6.01 -0.70
C SER A 173 18.25 -6.47 -1.45
N VAL A 174 18.27 -7.76 -1.80
CA VAL A 174 19.30 -8.35 -2.68
C VAL A 174 19.39 -7.61 -4.03
N HIS A 175 18.24 -7.27 -4.61
CA HIS A 175 18.17 -6.58 -5.90
C HIS A 175 18.70 -5.15 -5.82
N GLU A 176 18.45 -4.46 -4.71
CA GLU A 176 19.01 -3.13 -4.49
C GLU A 176 20.53 -3.18 -4.39
N LEU A 177 21.09 -4.11 -3.62
CA LEU A 177 22.55 -4.26 -3.55
C LEU A 177 23.15 -4.58 -4.93
N GLN A 178 22.53 -5.50 -5.68
CA GLN A 178 22.95 -5.82 -7.03
C GLN A 178 22.92 -4.59 -7.94
N LEU A 179 21.83 -3.81 -7.91
CA LEU A 179 21.69 -2.59 -8.70
C LEU A 179 22.75 -1.56 -8.34
N THR A 180 23.00 -1.34 -7.05
CA THR A 180 24.00 -0.37 -6.58
C THR A 180 25.41 -0.79 -7.01
N LEU A 181 25.76 -2.07 -6.88
CA LEU A 181 27.06 -2.58 -7.34
C LEU A 181 27.20 -2.54 -8.87
N GLN A 182 26.12 -2.83 -9.60
CA GLN A 182 26.06 -2.78 -11.05
C GLN A 182 26.25 -1.35 -11.58
N LEU A 183 25.46 -0.41 -11.07
CA LEU A 183 25.64 1.02 -11.33
C LEU A 183 27.05 1.44 -10.99
N ALA A 184 27.58 0.87 -9.91
CA ALA A 184 28.90 1.20 -9.48
C ALA A 184 29.98 0.82 -10.52
N ILE A 185 29.98 -0.41 -10.98
CA ILE A 185 30.92 -0.87 -12.02
C ILE A 185 30.69 -0.12 -13.33
N CYS A 186 29.43 0.16 -13.70
CA CYS A 186 29.09 0.90 -14.91
C CYS A 186 29.63 2.34 -14.90
N ASN A 187 29.52 3.06 -13.78
CA ASN A 187 30.06 4.40 -13.63
C ASN A 187 31.59 4.40 -13.84
N ALA A 188 32.31 3.49 -13.18
CA ALA A 188 33.75 3.35 -13.34
C ALA A 188 34.11 3.03 -14.80
N LYS A 189 33.41 2.08 -15.42
CA LYS A 189 33.64 1.69 -16.81
C LYS A 189 33.42 2.86 -17.78
N ALA A 190 32.38 3.67 -17.59
CA ALA A 190 32.08 4.83 -18.43
C ALA A 190 33.15 5.92 -18.37
N CYS A 191 33.86 6.04 -17.23
CA CYS A 191 34.95 7.00 -17.04
C CYS A 191 36.31 6.51 -17.56
N THR A 192 36.41 5.25 -18.00
CA THR A 192 37.68 4.65 -18.46
C THR A 192 37.72 4.51 -19.97
N ARG A 193 38.93 4.62 -20.56
CA ARG A 193 39.12 4.43 -22.00
C ARG A 193 38.95 2.95 -22.35
N THR A 194 38.13 2.64 -23.35
CA THR A 194 37.95 1.26 -23.86
C THR A 194 39.29 0.61 -24.19
N GLY A 195 39.49 -0.62 -23.69
CA GLY A 195 40.72 -1.40 -23.88
C GLY A 195 41.88 -1.06 -22.94
N SER A 196 41.71 -0.05 -22.06
CA SER A 196 42.65 0.20 -20.96
C SER A 196 42.65 -0.94 -19.93
N LYS A 197 43.68 -0.97 -19.07
CA LYS A 197 43.75 -1.94 -17.97
C LYS A 197 42.57 -1.76 -17.01
N GLU A 198 42.21 -0.51 -16.74
CA GLU A 198 41.09 -0.12 -15.87
C GLU A 198 39.75 -0.58 -16.46
N TRP A 199 39.58 -0.47 -17.79
CA TRP A 199 38.39 -0.97 -18.48
C TRP A 199 38.30 -2.50 -18.44
N GLN A 200 39.44 -3.20 -18.54
CA GLN A 200 39.51 -4.65 -18.38
C GLN A 200 39.16 -5.05 -16.94
N LEU A 201 39.67 -4.32 -15.94
CA LEU A 201 39.33 -4.53 -14.53
C LEU A 201 37.83 -4.32 -14.27
N CYS A 202 37.22 -3.27 -14.81
CA CYS A 202 35.77 -3.06 -14.71
C CYS A 202 34.98 -4.22 -15.35
N THR A 203 35.47 -4.72 -16.49
CA THR A 203 34.82 -5.84 -17.19
C THR A 203 34.97 -7.14 -16.40
N GLN A 204 36.10 -7.37 -15.75
CA GLN A 204 36.27 -8.52 -14.86
C GLN A 204 35.37 -8.39 -13.62
N ALA A 205 35.32 -7.23 -12.98
CA ALA A 205 34.45 -6.99 -11.83
C ALA A 205 32.96 -7.22 -12.17
N GLN A 206 32.55 -6.89 -13.40
CA GLN A 206 31.21 -7.18 -13.88
C GLN A 206 30.94 -8.70 -13.94
N ILE A 207 31.86 -9.46 -14.52
CA ILE A 207 31.75 -10.93 -14.62
C ILE A 207 31.70 -11.53 -13.21
N ASP A 208 32.58 -11.08 -12.32
CA ASP A 208 32.64 -11.56 -10.93
C ASP A 208 31.34 -11.26 -10.17
N LEU A 209 30.71 -10.11 -10.43
CA LEU A 209 29.40 -9.75 -9.85
C LEU A 209 28.31 -10.70 -10.36
N ASP A 210 28.25 -10.92 -11.66
CA ASP A 210 27.23 -11.77 -12.29
C ASP A 210 27.34 -13.23 -11.80
N GLU A 211 28.56 -13.78 -11.75
CA GLU A 211 28.83 -15.11 -11.21
C GLU A 211 28.46 -15.22 -9.73
N THR A 212 28.78 -14.19 -8.94
CA THR A 212 28.49 -14.16 -7.51
C THR A 212 27.00 -14.06 -7.24
N VAL A 213 26.28 -13.22 -7.98
CA VAL A 213 24.82 -13.11 -7.88
C VAL A 213 24.17 -14.43 -8.27
N GLN A 214 24.62 -15.07 -9.36
CA GLN A 214 24.08 -16.36 -9.79
C GLN A 214 24.33 -17.47 -8.77
N PHE A 215 25.53 -17.52 -8.20
CA PHE A 215 25.86 -18.45 -7.11
C PHE A 215 24.95 -18.25 -5.90
N MET A 216 24.75 -17.00 -5.47
CA MET A 216 23.91 -16.71 -4.31
C MET A 216 22.43 -16.98 -4.56
N ARG A 217 21.92 -16.75 -5.78
CA ARG A 217 20.55 -17.13 -6.15
C ARG A 217 20.32 -18.63 -5.98
N ARG A 218 21.24 -19.46 -6.48
CA ARG A 218 21.19 -20.92 -6.32
C ARG A 218 21.30 -21.39 -4.86
N ALA A 219 21.95 -20.62 -4.00
CA ALA A 219 22.12 -20.96 -2.58
C ALA A 219 20.94 -20.52 -1.70
N LEU A 220 20.07 -19.64 -2.22
CA LEU A 220 18.90 -19.09 -1.53
C LEU A 220 17.57 -19.68 -2.05
N GLU A 221 17.60 -20.41 -3.18
CA GLU A 221 16.55 -21.33 -3.64
C GLU A 221 16.53 -22.62 -2.81
#